data_AF-A0A523ZWZ4-F1
#
_entry.id   AF-A0A523ZWZ4-F1
#
_cell.length_a   1.000
_cell.length_b   1.000
_cell.length_c   1.000
_cell.angle_alpha   90.00
_cell.angle_beta   90.00
_cell.angle_gamma   90.00
#
_symmetry.space_group_name_H-M   'P 1'
#
loop_
_entity.id
_entity.type
_entity.pdbx_description
1 polymer ?
#
loop_
_entity_poly.entity_id
_entity_poly.type
_entity_poly.pdbx_seq_one_letter_code
_entity_poly.pdbx_strand_id
1 'polypeptide(L)'
;MIQTWQLQEAKNKFSRVVENAVSSGPQIITKRGVEVAIVISYAEYRKMIASRGRLSEFFGHSPLAGLDIDLARDRSDAREDVEL
;
A
#
# COMPACT_ATOMS: atom_id res chain seq x y z
N MET A 1 -16.75 -0.70 1.08
CA MET A 1 -16.86 -0.78 2.56
C MET A 1 -16.20 -2.06 3.02
N ILE A 2 -15.34 -1.98 4.02
CA ILE A 2 -14.65 -3.16 4.59
C ILE A 2 -15.68 -4.03 5.30
N GLN A 3 -15.80 -5.29 4.88
CA GLN A 3 -16.76 -6.23 5.47
C GLN A 3 -16.14 -6.88 6.70
N THR A 4 -16.96 -7.09 7.73
CA THR A 4 -16.53 -7.62 9.03
C THR A 4 -17.22 -8.95 9.31
N TRP A 5 -16.45 -9.94 9.73
CA TRP A 5 -16.89 -11.30 9.98
C TRP A 5 -16.60 -11.69 11.42
N GLN A 6 -17.55 -12.33 12.11
CA GLN A 6 -17.20 -13.08 13.33
C GLN A 6 -16.39 -14.31 12.95
N LEU A 7 -15.39 -14.68 13.76
CA LEU A 7 -14.47 -15.78 13.47
C LEU A 7 -15.18 -17.10 13.13
N GLN A 8 -16.28 -17.40 13.82
CA GLN A 8 -17.09 -18.60 13.55
C GLN A 8 -17.80 -18.55 12.20
N GLU A 9 -18.30 -17.37 11.81
CA GLU A 9 -18.94 -17.18 10.51
C GLU A 9 -17.91 -17.26 9.38
N ALA A 10 -16.75 -16.62 9.55
CA ALA A 10 -15.66 -16.65 8.60
C ALA A 10 -15.16 -18.09 8.35
N LYS A 11 -15.07 -18.91 9.40
CA LYS A 11 -14.72 -20.33 9.29
C LYS A 11 -15.73 -21.09 8.40
N ASN A 12 -17.02 -20.84 8.57
CA ASN A 12 -18.08 -21.53 7.82
C ASN A 12 -18.21 -21.02 6.37
N LYS A 13 -17.79 -19.78 6.10
CA LYS A 13 -17.91 -19.12 4.78
C LYS A 13 -16.55 -18.75 4.20
N PHE A 14 -15.51 -19.51 4.52
CA PHE A 14 -14.13 -19.12 4.23
C PHE A 14 -13.87 -18.87 2.74
N SER A 15 -14.41 -19.69 1.84
CA SER A 15 -14.29 -19.47 0.39
C SER A 15 -14.84 -18.11 -0.04
N ARG A 16 -15.98 -17.70 0.51
CA ARG A 16 -16.58 -16.38 0.23
C ARG A 16 -15.77 -15.24 0.81
N VAL A 17 -15.18 -15.42 2.01
CA VAL A 17 -14.26 -14.43 2.59
C VAL A 17 -13.07 -14.22 1.65
N VAL A 18 -12.49 -15.30 1.11
CA VAL A 18 -11.36 -15.21 0.17
C VAL A 18 -11.78 -14.57 -1.16
N GLU A 19 -12.91 -14.95 -1.75
CA GLU A 19 -13.43 -14.32 -2.97
C GLU A 19 -13.67 -12.82 -2.78
N ASN A 20 -14.26 -12.42 -1.66
CA ASN A 20 -14.46 -11.02 -1.33
C ASN A 20 -13.12 -10.30 -1.12
N ALA A 21 -12.14 -10.95 -0.49
CA ALA A 21 -10.80 -10.40 -0.32
C ALA A 21 -10.10 -10.10 -1.66
N VAL A 22 -10.38 -10.91 -2.68
CA VAL A 22 -9.84 -10.73 -4.04
C VAL A 22 -10.61 -9.69 -4.84
N SER A 23 -11.95 -9.74 -4.82
CA SER A 23 -12.81 -8.92 -5.70
C SER A 23 -13.24 -7.58 -5.11
N SER A 24 -13.47 -7.54 -3.79
CA SER A 24 -14.13 -6.43 -3.10
C SER A 24 -13.21 -5.71 -2.12
N GLY A 25 -12.02 -6.25 -1.86
CA GLY A 25 -11.01 -5.68 -0.96
C GLY A 25 -10.99 -6.32 0.43
N PRO A 26 -10.29 -5.71 1.40
CA PRO A 26 -9.98 -6.34 2.69
C PRO A 26 -11.21 -6.80 3.48
N GLN A 27 -11.07 -7.91 4.20
CA GLN A 27 -12.11 -8.52 5.04
C GLN A 27 -11.61 -8.61 6.50
N ILE A 28 -12.30 -7.95 7.43
CA ILE A 28 -11.93 -7.96 8.85
C ILE A 28 -12.52 -9.19 9.54
N ILE A 29 -11.72 -9.86 10.37
CA ILE A 29 -12.14 -10.97 11.23
C ILE A 29 -12.14 -10.49 12.68
N THR A 30 -13.26 -10.74 13.36
CA THR A 30 -13.46 -10.39 14.76
C THR A 30 -13.62 -11.64 15.64
N LYS A 31 -13.20 -11.55 16.90
CA LYS A 31 -13.44 -12.57 17.93
C LYS A 31 -14.03 -11.88 19.15
N ARG A 32 -15.26 -12.26 19.52
CA ARG A 32 -16.01 -11.61 20.62
C ARG A 32 -16.17 -10.10 20.39
N GLY A 33 -16.44 -9.70 19.14
CA GLY A 33 -16.62 -8.29 18.77
C GLY A 33 -15.33 -7.46 18.62
N VAL A 34 -14.16 -8.03 18.94
CA VAL A 34 -12.87 -7.34 18.79
C VAL A 34 -12.21 -7.76 17.48
N GLU A 35 -11.69 -6.81 16.71
CA GLU A 35 -10.91 -7.07 15.49
C GLU A 35 -9.60 -7.80 15.83
N VAL A 36 -9.34 -8.94 15.19
CA VAL A 36 -8.19 -9.80 15.51
C VAL A 36 -7.35 -10.20 14.31
N ALA A 37 -7.91 -10.17 13.11
CA ALA A 37 -7.18 -10.46 11.87
C ALA A 37 -7.84 -9.77 10.68
N ILE A 38 -7.12 -9.69 9.57
CA ILE A 38 -7.63 -9.19 8.30
C ILE A 38 -7.21 -10.17 7.19
N VAL A 39 -8.12 -10.45 6.26
CA VAL A 39 -7.84 -11.22 5.05
C VAL A 39 -7.78 -10.26 3.88
N ILE A 40 -6.68 -10.28 3.15
CA ILE A 40 -6.45 -9.49 1.94
C ILE A 40 -5.99 -10.41 0.80
N SER A 41 -6.20 -9.97 -0.43
CA SER A 41 -5.64 -10.69 -1.58
C SER A 41 -4.11 -10.70 -1.52
N TYR A 42 -3.51 -11.75 -2.06
CA TYR A 42 -2.05 -11.84 -2.13
C TYR A 42 -1.43 -10.71 -2.98
N ALA A 43 -2.13 -10.29 -4.05
CA ALA A 43 -1.70 -9.17 -4.87
C ALA A 43 -1.64 -7.86 -4.07
N GLU A 44 -2.63 -7.63 -3.20
CA GLU A 44 -2.64 -6.44 -2.33
C GLU A 44 -1.53 -6.53 -1.28
N TYR A 45 -1.37 -7.68 -0.63
CA TYR A 45 -0.26 -7.92 0.30
C TYR A 45 1.10 -7.64 -0.36
N ARG A 46 1.30 -8.11 -1.61
CA ARG A 46 2.52 -7.88 -2.40
C ARG A 46 2.78 -6.38 -2.63
N LYS A 47 1.76 -5.60 -2.97
CA LYS A 47 1.90 -4.14 -3.12
C LYS A 47 2.27 -3.47 -1.78
N MET A 48 1.62 -3.88 -0.69
CA MET A 48 1.88 -3.34 0.64
C MET A 48 3.29 -3.65 1.17
N ILE A 49 3.90 -4.76 0.77
CA ILE A 49 5.30 -5.06 1.12
C ILE A 49 6.29 -4.46 0.14
N ALA A 50 5.92 -4.27 -1.13
CA ALA A 50 6.77 -3.63 -2.13
C ALA A 50 7.03 -2.15 -1.81
N SER A 51 6.06 -1.47 -1.17
CA SER A 51 6.21 -0.09 -0.70
C SER A 51 7.06 0.06 0.57
N ARG A 52 7.63 -1.02 1.12
CA ARG A 52 8.45 -0.98 2.36
C ARG A 52 9.94 -0.72 2.14
N GLY A 53 10.39 -0.52 0.90
CA GLY A 53 11.76 -0.05 0.66
C GLY A 53 11.98 1.34 1.24
N ARG A 54 13.17 1.62 1.78
CA ARG A 54 13.49 3.01 2.18
C ARG A 54 13.54 3.84 0.91
N LEU A 55 12.91 5.02 0.91
CA LEU A 55 13.03 5.95 -0.21
C LEU A 55 14.50 6.27 -0.54
N SER A 56 15.37 6.30 0.47
CA SER A 56 16.81 6.41 0.31
C SER A 56 17.45 5.24 -0.46
N GLU A 57 16.98 4.00 -0.25
CA GLU A 57 17.46 2.84 -1.02
C GLU A 57 16.97 2.90 -2.46
N PHE A 58 15.75 3.35 -2.70
CA PHE A 58 15.25 3.57 -4.06
C PHE A 58 16.12 4.59 -4.81
N PHE A 59 16.38 5.75 -4.21
CA PHE A 59 17.27 6.75 -4.82
C PHE A 59 18.72 6.27 -4.91
N GLY A 60 19.20 5.47 -3.96
CA GLY A 60 20.54 4.87 -4.01
C GLY A 60 20.74 3.85 -5.12
N HIS A 61 19.71 3.08 -5.49
CA HIS A 61 19.74 2.14 -6.62
C HIS A 61 19.30 2.78 -7.95
N SER A 62 18.94 4.06 -7.94
CA SER A 62 18.54 4.76 -9.16
C SER A 62 19.72 4.81 -10.14
N PRO A 63 19.48 4.65 -11.46
CA PRO A 63 20.48 4.95 -12.49
C PRO A 63 21.02 6.39 -12.41
N LEU A 64 20.33 7.27 -11.69
CA LEU A 64 20.67 8.67 -11.49
C LEU A 64 21.56 8.91 -10.25
N ALA A 65 21.82 7.89 -9.42
CA ALA A 65 22.48 8.07 -8.11
C ALA A 65 23.92 8.62 -8.20
N GLY A 66 24.58 8.46 -9.34
CA GLY A 66 25.95 8.93 -9.59
C GLY A 66 26.07 10.04 -10.63
N LEU A 67 24.95 10.67 -11.03
CA LEU A 67 25.02 11.81 -11.92
C LEU A 67 25.62 13.02 -11.20
N ASP A 68 26.49 13.73 -11.89
CA ASP A 68 27.00 15.02 -11.44
C ASP A 68 25.92 16.07 -11.71
N ILE A 69 25.15 16.40 -10.66
CA ILE A 69 24.06 17.37 -10.70
C ILE A 69 24.44 18.52 -9.79
N ASP A 70 24.27 19.75 -10.26
CA ASP A 70 24.38 20.92 -9.40
C ASP A 70 23.21 20.94 -8.41
N LEU A 71 23.50 20.65 -7.15
CA LEU A 71 22.55 20.68 -6.04
C LEU A 71 22.50 22.06 -5.36
N ALA A 72 23.20 23.06 -5.89
CA ALA A 72 23.10 24.41 -5.39
C ALA A 72 21.65 24.90 -5.48
N ARG A 73 21.20 25.55 -4.41
CA ARG A 73 19.88 26.16 -4.39
C ARG A 73 19.83 27.28 -5.43
N ASP A 74 18.99 27.10 -6.43
CA ASP A 74 18.65 28.15 -7.39
C ASP A 74 18.05 29.35 -6.63
N ARG A 75 18.65 30.53 -6.85
CA ARG A 75 18.25 31.81 -6.25
C ARG A 75 17.58 32.74 -7.25
N SER A 76 17.29 32.26 -8.46
CA SER A 76 16.45 33.00 -9.39
C SER A 76 15.07 33.25 -8.79
N ASP A 77 14.41 34.28 -9.30
CA ASP A 77 13.03 34.57 -8.95
C ASP A 77 12.10 33.42 -9.36
N ALA A 78 10.84 33.48 -8.91
CA ALA A 78 9.86 32.45 -9.22
C ALA A 78 9.83 32.16 -10.73
N ARG A 79 9.84 30.87 -11.08
CA ARG A 79 9.68 30.44 -12.47
C ARG A 79 8.34 30.96 -12.98
N GLU A 80 8.31 31.37 -14.24
CA GLU A 80 7.07 31.73 -14.91
C GLU A 80 6.08 30.58 -14.82
N ASP A 81 4.81 30.89 -14.56
CA ASP A 81 3.76 29.89 -14.50
C ASP A 81 3.73 29.10 -15.83
N VAL A 82 3.71 27.78 -15.72
CA VAL A 82 3.52 26.89 -16.87
C VAL A 82 2.02 26.67 -17.00
N GLU A 83 1.41 27.14 -18.10
CA GLU A 83 0.06 26.72 -18.47
C GLU A 83 0.07 25.20 -18.74
N LEU A 84 -0.72 24.46 -17.96
CA LEU A 84 -0.88 23.00 -18.05
C LEU A 84 -2.07 22.62 -18.94
#